data_AF-A0A8H5MQK9-F1
#
_entry.id   AF-A0A8H5MQK9-F1
#
_cell.length_a   1.000
_cell.length_b   1.000
_cell.length_c   1.000
_cell.angle_alpha   90.00
_cell.angle_beta   90.00
_cell.angle_gamma   90.00
#
_symmetry.space_group_name_H-M   'P 1'
#
loop_
_entity.id
_entity.type
_entity.pdbx_description
1 polymer ?
#
loop_
_entity_poly.entity_id
_entity_poly.type
_entity_poly.pdbx_seq_one_letter_code
_entity_poly.pdbx_strand_id
1 'polypeptide(L)'
;MAEVAAGVIAVEQVVSTGLEVGAAATVARPTQPLTAVLSQIATTPKEDNSLSLARSHHSVSVIDAKAYIFGGKKDDGKLCNNDIHAVSIGDHPGEGEYACYPAVGDEGQIPSPRISHASCTRRDTLIIHGGQNSDDEPVDDEFTLWEWEPKAARWSSITAAGKVPQSRYGHQIFYDSKKDNLVLHGGYENGQRTKTTWLFDFTTRLWHPLPDAPAEPLAAQFVEGTLYSISAESDVHGSVHYIKPGSIQDESLEELPQWTTVDFPSNPLVPGPRPRVGSALIPVTTGHGRRYLLYLLGSRQDASISSDKAYTEEHPFYSDMWTLQLPSDEYSATRVKDAIRETIPGVQSGAFSWHELEIAPAEMTQEAGKVHPGPRGFFGADGCLDGKGVLMWGGVNAKGETEADGWLLKIS
;
A
#
# COMPACT_ATOMS: atom_id res chain seq x y z
N MET A 1 -25.25 3.37 -54.12
CA MET A 1 -25.39 4.31 -53.00
C MET A 1 -25.71 3.50 -51.75
N ALA A 2 -24.70 3.31 -50.88
CA ALA A 2 -24.66 2.83 -49.48
C ALA A 2 -25.52 1.60 -49.12
N GLU A 3 -25.01 0.40 -48.84
CA GLU A 3 -23.99 -0.04 -47.85
C GLU A 3 -24.37 0.27 -46.38
N VAL A 4 -25.02 -0.70 -45.74
CA VAL A 4 -25.15 -0.84 -44.28
C VAL A 4 -24.54 -2.20 -43.93
N ALA A 5 -23.29 -2.20 -43.49
CA ALA A 5 -22.62 -3.38 -42.95
C ALA A 5 -22.79 -3.38 -41.42
N ALA A 6 -23.77 -4.14 -40.93
CA ALA A 6 -23.80 -4.57 -39.54
C ALA A 6 -22.89 -5.80 -39.43
N GLY A 7 -21.68 -5.61 -38.89
CA GLY A 7 -20.74 -6.68 -38.62
C GLY A 7 -21.24 -7.58 -37.50
N VAL A 8 -21.80 -8.73 -37.86
CA VAL A 8 -22.00 -9.87 -36.95
C VAL A 8 -20.62 -10.45 -36.67
N ILE A 9 -20.16 -10.38 -35.42
CA ILE A 9 -18.98 -11.11 -34.96
C ILE A 9 -19.35 -12.60 -35.04
N ALA A 10 -18.78 -13.28 -36.03
CA ALA A 10 -18.85 -14.72 -36.15
C ALA A 10 -18.14 -15.35 -34.95
N VAL A 11 -18.90 -15.96 -34.04
CA VAL A 11 -18.37 -16.92 -33.08
C VAL A 11 -18.11 -18.20 -33.88
N GLU A 12 -16.88 -18.34 -34.40
CA GLU A 12 -16.46 -19.58 -35.05
C GLU A 12 -16.36 -20.70 -34.01
N GLN A 13 -17.12 -21.76 -34.26
CA GLN A 13 -16.95 -23.07 -33.64
C GLN A 13 -15.57 -23.63 -34.03
N VAL A 14 -14.60 -23.54 -33.13
CA VAL A 14 -13.35 -24.30 -33.24
C VAL A 14 -13.54 -25.60 -32.47
N VAL A 15 -13.46 -26.72 -33.19
CA VAL A 15 -13.26 -28.06 -32.63
C VAL A 15 -11.77 -28.36 -32.82
N SER A 16 -10.96 -28.22 -31.77
CA SER A 16 -9.57 -28.72 -31.76
C SER A 16 -9.15 -29.28 -30.38
N THR A 17 -9.35 -30.58 -30.21
CA THR A 17 -9.31 -31.31 -28.91
C THR A 17 -7.92 -31.57 -28.30
N GLY A 18 -6.89 -30.80 -28.66
CA GLY A 18 -5.54 -30.94 -28.09
C GLY A 18 -4.98 -29.63 -27.51
N LEU A 19 -5.09 -28.54 -28.27
CA LEU A 19 -4.64 -27.21 -27.84
C LEU A 19 -5.63 -26.59 -26.82
N GLU A 20 -6.93 -26.83 -27.02
CA GLU A 20 -7.99 -26.33 -26.14
C GLU A 20 -7.96 -26.97 -24.76
N VAL A 21 -7.58 -28.24 -24.61
CA VAL A 21 -7.49 -28.87 -23.28
C VAL A 21 -6.34 -28.25 -22.48
N GLY A 22 -5.21 -27.96 -23.13
CA GLY A 22 -4.09 -27.25 -22.49
C GLY A 22 -4.40 -25.80 -22.14
N ALA A 23 -5.10 -25.08 -23.03
CA ALA A 23 -5.54 -23.71 -22.80
C ALA A 23 -6.67 -23.61 -21.76
N ALA A 24 -7.66 -24.51 -21.81
CA ALA A 24 -8.74 -24.60 -20.83
C ALA A 24 -8.22 -25.04 -19.45
N ALA A 25 -7.28 -25.99 -19.39
CA ALA A 25 -6.67 -26.40 -18.12
C ALA A 25 -5.84 -25.28 -17.48
N THR A 26 -5.15 -24.46 -18.27
CA THR A 26 -4.42 -23.28 -17.76
C THR A 26 -5.35 -22.13 -17.36
N VAL A 27 -6.48 -21.94 -18.04
CA VAL A 27 -7.53 -20.97 -17.66
C VAL A 27 -8.31 -21.42 -16.42
N ALA A 28 -8.47 -22.72 -16.20
CA ALA A 28 -9.18 -23.27 -15.05
C ALA A 28 -8.35 -23.35 -13.76
N ARG A 29 -7.02 -23.12 -13.81
CA ARG A 29 -6.19 -23.14 -12.60
C ARG A 29 -6.69 -22.10 -11.58
N PRO A 30 -6.74 -22.45 -10.28
CA PRO A 30 -7.01 -21.48 -9.23
C PRO A 30 -6.03 -20.30 -9.33
N THR A 31 -6.56 -19.10 -9.14
CA THR A 31 -5.79 -17.84 -9.17
C THR A 31 -5.36 -17.39 -7.79
N GLN A 32 -5.71 -18.20 -6.79
CA GLN A 32 -5.52 -18.07 -5.35
C GLN A 32 -5.58 -19.50 -4.74
N PRO A 33 -5.01 -19.74 -3.54
CA PRO A 33 -4.18 -18.81 -2.77
C PRO A 33 -2.87 -18.50 -3.50
N LEU A 34 -2.30 -17.31 -3.29
CA LEU A 34 -0.95 -16.99 -3.73
C LEU A 34 0.08 -17.60 -2.77
N THR A 35 1.24 -17.97 -3.31
CA THR A 35 2.38 -18.44 -2.53
C THR A 35 3.47 -17.36 -2.51
N ALA A 36 4.15 -17.20 -1.39
CA ALA A 36 5.26 -16.28 -1.24
C ALA A 36 6.44 -16.86 -0.44
N VAL A 37 7.63 -16.32 -0.66
CA VAL A 37 8.82 -16.58 0.16
C VAL A 37 9.16 -15.32 0.95
N LEU A 38 9.45 -15.49 2.24
CA LEU A 38 9.94 -14.42 3.10
C LEU A 38 11.44 -14.58 3.36
N SER A 39 12.17 -13.48 3.27
CA SER A 39 13.59 -13.43 3.57
C SER A 39 13.88 -12.20 4.43
N GLN A 40 14.60 -12.40 5.54
CA GLN A 40 15.16 -11.28 6.29
C GLN A 40 16.36 -10.74 5.51
N ILE A 41 16.33 -9.47 5.14
CA ILE A 41 17.38 -8.85 4.30
C ILE A 41 18.34 -7.94 5.07
N ALA A 42 17.95 -7.52 6.27
CA ALA A 42 18.78 -6.68 7.12
C ALA A 42 18.36 -6.80 8.58
N THR A 43 19.32 -6.60 9.49
CA THR A 43 19.08 -6.43 10.91
C THR A 43 20.11 -5.49 11.50
N THR A 44 19.69 -4.57 12.36
CA THR A 44 20.61 -3.74 13.16
C THR A 44 20.70 -4.34 14.56
N PRO A 45 21.91 -4.47 15.16
CA PRO A 45 22.03 -4.95 16.53
C PRO A 45 21.18 -4.09 17.49
N LYS A 46 20.41 -4.73 18.39
CA LYS A 46 19.49 -4.04 19.32
C LYS A 46 20.19 -3.00 20.21
N GLU A 47 21.49 -3.18 20.45
CA GLU A 47 22.32 -2.27 21.27
C GLU A 47 22.77 -1.02 20.49
N ASP A 48 22.76 -1.07 19.15
CA ASP A 48 23.13 0.05 18.30
C ASP A 48 21.91 0.87 17.91
N ASN A 49 21.60 1.86 18.76
CA ASN A 49 20.54 2.85 18.48
C ASN A 49 21.07 4.11 17.78
N SER A 50 22.32 4.13 17.32
CA SER A 50 22.92 5.34 16.72
C SER A 50 22.21 5.76 15.43
N LEU A 51 21.74 4.78 14.65
CA LEU A 51 21.05 4.99 13.38
C LEU A 51 19.52 5.14 13.55
N SER A 52 19.00 4.90 14.75
CA SER A 52 17.56 4.90 15.06
C SER A 52 16.71 4.02 14.12
N LEU A 53 17.27 2.97 13.51
CA LEU A 53 16.54 2.10 12.55
C LEU A 53 15.49 1.20 13.22
N ALA A 54 15.53 1.09 14.55
CA ALA A 54 14.49 0.50 15.38
C ALA A 54 13.32 1.49 15.57
N ARG A 55 12.36 1.54 14.63
CA ARG A 55 11.33 2.59 14.61
C ARG A 55 9.95 2.13 14.14
N SER A 56 8.93 2.90 14.52
CA SER A 56 7.53 2.70 14.10
C SER A 56 6.89 4.00 13.61
N HIS A 57 5.73 3.91 12.97
CA HIS A 57 4.97 5.05 12.43
C HIS A 57 5.77 5.91 11.43
N HIS A 58 6.74 5.28 10.78
CA HIS A 58 7.59 5.85 9.73
C HIS A 58 7.06 5.43 8.35
N SER A 59 7.60 6.02 7.30
CA SER A 59 7.38 5.55 5.93
C SER A 59 8.59 4.78 5.41
N VAL A 60 8.33 3.79 4.57
CA VAL A 60 9.30 3.19 3.66
C VAL A 60 8.80 3.44 2.25
N SER A 61 9.68 3.85 1.35
CA SER A 61 9.37 3.96 -0.08
C SER A 61 10.51 3.39 -0.90
N VAL A 62 10.18 2.56 -1.88
CA VAL A 62 11.17 1.89 -2.74
C VAL A 62 11.26 2.63 -4.06
N ILE A 63 12.47 3.10 -4.37
CA ILE A 63 12.80 3.70 -5.67
C ILE A 63 14.00 2.91 -6.21
N ASP A 64 13.83 2.33 -7.39
CA ASP A 64 14.74 1.35 -7.98
C ASP A 64 15.02 0.17 -7.02
N ALA A 65 16.28 -0.10 -6.71
CA ALA A 65 16.72 -1.16 -5.80
C ALA A 65 17.06 -0.64 -4.40
N LYS A 66 16.46 0.49 -3.98
CA LYS A 66 16.72 1.09 -2.66
C LYS A 66 15.44 1.44 -1.92
N ALA A 67 15.43 1.10 -0.64
CA ALA A 67 14.42 1.46 0.33
C ALA A 67 14.80 2.76 1.03
N TYR A 68 13.93 3.76 1.00
CA TYR A 68 14.12 5.03 1.69
C TYR A 68 13.19 5.11 2.90
N ILE A 69 13.73 5.41 4.07
CA ILE A 69 13.05 5.41 5.36
C ILE A 69 13.07 6.82 5.94
N PHE A 70 11.90 7.35 6.30
CA PHE A 70 11.75 8.71 6.83
C PHE A 70 10.85 8.75 8.07
N GLY A 71 11.23 9.59 9.04
CA GLY A 71 10.44 9.88 10.23
C GLY A 71 10.28 8.68 11.17
N GLY A 72 9.17 8.69 11.92
CA GLY A 72 8.82 7.68 12.90
C GLY A 72 9.30 7.99 14.32
N LYS A 73 9.04 7.06 15.23
CA LYS A 73 9.46 7.13 16.63
C LYS A 73 10.18 5.87 17.09
N LYS A 74 11.08 6.05 18.06
CA LYS A 74 11.82 4.97 18.74
C LYS A 74 11.00 4.41 19.91
N ASP A 75 11.53 3.36 20.54
CA ASP A 75 10.98 2.73 21.75
C ASP A 75 10.81 3.66 22.96
N ASP A 76 11.66 4.69 23.07
CA ASP A 76 11.56 5.70 24.12
C ASP A 76 10.43 6.73 23.86
N GLY A 77 9.70 6.59 22.76
CA GLY A 77 8.63 7.49 22.33
C GLY A 77 9.13 8.74 21.61
N LYS A 78 10.45 9.00 21.58
CA LYS A 78 10.99 10.18 20.89
C LYS A 78 10.93 9.99 19.39
N LEU A 79 10.63 11.08 18.69
CA LEU A 79 10.72 11.12 17.24
C LEU A 79 12.15 10.83 16.78
N CYS A 80 12.25 10.10 15.67
CA CYS A 80 13.47 10.04 14.88
C CYS A 80 13.72 11.43 14.27
N ASN A 81 14.97 11.73 13.92
CA ASN A 81 15.26 12.96 13.18
C ASN A 81 14.67 12.90 11.75
N ASN A 82 14.89 13.96 10.99
CA ASN A 82 14.39 14.12 9.63
C ASN A 82 15.38 13.64 8.54
N ASP A 83 16.37 12.84 8.91
CA ASP A 83 17.29 12.24 7.95
C ASP A 83 16.57 11.19 7.10
N ILE A 84 17.05 10.99 5.88
CA ILE A 84 16.63 9.88 5.01
C ILE A 84 17.62 8.74 5.14
N HIS A 85 17.16 7.58 5.57
CA HIS A 85 17.96 6.36 5.55
C HIS A 85 17.67 5.59 4.27
N ALA A 86 18.71 5.12 3.59
CA ALA A 86 18.59 4.30 2.39
C ALA A 86 19.21 2.93 2.64
N VAL A 87 18.48 1.86 2.28
CA VAL A 87 18.95 0.48 2.36
C VAL A 87 18.82 -0.17 0.99
N SER A 88 19.87 -0.82 0.50
CA SER A 88 19.84 -1.53 -0.78
C SER A 88 19.03 -2.83 -0.69
N ILE A 89 18.28 -3.15 -1.75
CA ILE A 89 17.41 -4.32 -1.84
C ILE A 89 17.99 -5.25 -2.92
N GLY A 90 18.47 -6.45 -2.54
CA GLY A 90 18.96 -7.47 -3.47
C GLY A 90 20.20 -8.24 -3.01
N ASP A 91 20.63 -9.23 -3.82
CA ASP A 91 21.64 -10.24 -3.47
C ASP A 91 23.10 -9.79 -3.67
N HIS A 92 23.40 -8.50 -3.54
CA HIS A 92 24.77 -7.97 -3.69
C HIS A 92 25.30 -7.46 -2.35
N PRO A 93 25.74 -8.36 -1.45
CA PRO A 93 26.39 -7.95 -0.22
C PRO A 93 27.80 -7.40 -0.51
N GLY A 94 28.15 -6.25 0.09
CA GLY A 94 29.55 -5.83 0.20
C GLY A 94 29.89 -4.34 0.06
N GLU A 95 29.16 -3.52 -0.72
CA GLU A 95 29.44 -2.08 -0.85
C GLU A 95 28.13 -1.29 -1.09
N GLY A 96 27.87 -0.26 -0.27
CA GLY A 96 26.70 0.62 -0.45
C GLY A 96 25.35 0.05 0.02
N GLU A 97 25.37 -0.90 0.96
CA GLU A 97 24.15 -1.50 1.54
C GLU A 97 23.31 -0.50 2.33
N TYR A 98 23.94 0.51 2.94
CA TYR A 98 23.28 1.53 3.75
C TYR A 98 23.84 2.92 3.48
N ALA A 99 22.99 3.93 3.49
CA ALA A 99 23.37 5.34 3.52
C ALA A 99 22.41 6.14 4.43
N CYS A 100 22.92 7.22 5.02
CA CYS A 100 22.12 8.19 5.76
C CYS A 100 22.35 9.57 5.14
N TYR A 101 21.27 10.23 4.72
CA TYR A 101 21.31 11.56 4.12
C TYR A 101 20.74 12.56 5.11
N PRO A 102 21.53 13.56 5.55
CA PRO A 102 21.00 14.61 6.41
C PRO A 102 19.93 15.41 5.68
N ALA A 103 18.95 15.92 6.43
CA ALA A 103 17.92 16.77 5.86
C ALA A 103 18.52 18.08 5.33
N VAL A 104 18.60 18.22 4.00
CA VAL A 104 19.08 19.41 3.31
C VAL A 104 18.06 19.83 2.26
N GLY A 105 17.69 21.11 2.24
CA GLY A 105 16.79 21.69 1.23
C GLY A 105 17.19 23.11 0.86
N ASP A 106 16.51 23.68 -0.13
CA ASP A 106 16.74 25.06 -0.56
C ASP A 106 16.29 26.03 0.54
N GLU A 107 17.13 27.02 0.87
CA GLU A 107 16.86 28.02 1.92
C GLU A 107 16.49 27.42 3.30
N GLY A 108 16.86 26.16 3.55
CA GLY A 108 16.51 25.45 4.78
C GLY A 108 15.09 24.88 4.81
N GLN A 109 14.37 24.88 3.69
CA GLN A 109 13.06 24.23 3.55
C GLN A 109 13.21 22.71 3.62
N ILE A 110 12.95 22.14 4.79
CA ILE A 110 13.01 20.71 5.08
C ILE A 110 11.81 20.30 5.94
N PRO A 111 11.31 19.06 5.79
CA PRO A 111 10.27 18.58 6.69
C PRO A 111 10.82 18.44 8.11
N SER A 112 9.99 18.79 9.09
CA SER A 112 10.25 18.51 10.51
C SER A 112 10.20 17.01 10.82
N PRO A 113 10.89 16.55 11.89
CA PRO A 113 10.65 15.24 12.50
C PRO A 113 9.17 14.99 12.75
N ARG A 114 8.66 13.82 12.35
CA ARG A 114 7.22 13.50 12.40
C ARG A 114 6.94 11.99 12.42
N ILE A 115 5.73 11.64 12.85
CA ILE A 115 5.16 10.28 12.75
C ILE A 115 3.84 10.32 11.99
N SER A 116 3.36 9.15 11.54
CA SER A 116 2.02 8.99 10.97
C SER A 116 1.74 9.91 9.77
N HIS A 117 2.81 10.37 9.09
CA HIS A 117 2.72 11.08 7.82
C HIS A 117 2.38 10.11 6.70
N ALA A 118 1.86 10.63 5.59
CA ALA A 118 1.67 9.85 4.39
C ALA A 118 2.89 9.99 3.47
N SER A 119 3.17 8.94 2.71
CA SER A 119 4.26 8.91 1.73
C SER A 119 3.84 8.21 0.44
N CYS A 120 4.35 8.67 -0.69
CA CYS A 120 4.31 7.90 -1.93
C CYS A 120 5.52 8.23 -2.81
N THR A 121 5.78 7.39 -3.81
CA THR A 121 6.77 7.68 -4.85
C THR A 121 6.12 8.43 -6.01
N ARG A 122 6.78 9.48 -6.48
CA ARG A 122 6.41 10.25 -7.67
C ARG A 122 7.58 10.19 -8.65
N ARG A 123 7.49 9.32 -9.66
CA ARG A 123 8.63 9.06 -10.57
C ARG A 123 9.84 8.59 -9.76
N ASP A 124 10.93 9.36 -9.77
CA ASP A 124 12.17 9.05 -9.04
C ASP A 124 12.27 9.78 -7.69
N THR A 125 11.20 10.42 -7.20
CA THR A 125 11.19 11.19 -5.95
C THR A 125 10.26 10.59 -4.91
N LEU A 126 10.50 10.94 -3.64
CA LEU A 126 9.64 10.64 -2.50
C LEU A 126 8.79 11.86 -2.18
N ILE A 127 7.48 11.69 -1.99
CA ILE A 127 6.58 12.72 -1.44
C ILE A 127 6.24 12.37 0.01
N ILE A 128 6.28 13.37 0.90
CA ILE A 128 5.81 13.30 2.29
C ILE A 128 4.75 14.37 2.54
N HIS A 129 3.68 14.01 3.25
CA HIS A 129 2.60 14.95 3.60
C HIS A 129 2.03 14.69 5.01
N GLY A 130 1.73 15.77 5.73
CA GLY A 130 1.10 15.77 7.05
C GLY A 130 1.89 14.99 8.10
N GLY A 131 1.17 14.36 9.04
CA GLY A 131 1.74 13.65 10.19
C GLY A 131 1.53 14.39 11.51
N GLN A 132 2.16 13.91 12.58
CA GLN A 132 2.14 14.52 13.91
C GLN A 132 3.55 14.90 14.37
N ASN A 133 3.63 15.97 15.15
CA ASN A 133 4.85 16.43 15.82
C ASN A 133 5.08 15.67 17.14
N SER A 134 6.03 16.13 17.97
CA SER A 134 6.36 15.52 19.26
C SER A 134 5.32 15.71 20.34
N ASP A 135 4.37 16.63 20.14
CA ASP A 135 3.29 16.98 21.05
C ASP A 135 1.97 16.26 20.66
N ASP A 136 2.06 15.26 19.76
CA ASP A 136 0.94 14.52 19.17
C ASP A 136 -0.07 15.41 18.39
N GLU A 137 0.31 16.64 18.05
CA GLU A 137 -0.49 17.56 17.26
C GLU A 137 -0.26 17.34 15.76
N PRO A 138 -1.29 17.48 14.91
CA PRO A 138 -1.11 17.47 13.46
C PRO A 138 -0.08 18.54 13.03
N VAL A 139 0.88 18.16 12.20
CA VAL A 139 1.85 19.12 11.66
C VAL A 139 1.13 20.07 10.71
N ASP A 140 1.27 21.37 10.96
CA ASP A 140 0.74 22.43 10.11
C ASP A 140 1.85 22.98 9.19
N ASP A 141 2.11 22.28 8.08
CA ASP A 141 3.11 22.69 7.06
C ASP A 141 2.48 23.59 5.97
N GLU A 142 1.40 24.32 6.26
CA GLU A 142 0.65 25.11 5.27
C GLU A 142 0.26 24.27 4.03
N PHE A 143 0.01 22.96 4.23
CA PHE A 143 -0.37 21.99 3.19
C PHE A 143 0.69 21.75 2.12
N THR A 144 1.95 21.91 2.50
CA THR A 144 3.11 21.61 1.67
C THR A 144 3.25 20.10 1.44
N LEU A 145 3.44 19.70 0.18
CA LEU A 145 3.99 18.40 -0.17
C LEU A 145 5.51 18.53 -0.17
N TRP A 146 6.18 17.75 0.68
CA TRP A 146 7.64 17.70 0.72
C TRP A 146 8.14 16.67 -0.28
N GLU A 147 8.97 17.08 -1.23
CA GLU A 147 9.53 16.21 -2.26
C GLU A 147 11.02 16.01 -2.00
N TRP A 148 11.49 14.76 -1.90
CA TRP A 148 12.90 14.42 -1.77
C TRP A 148 13.41 13.74 -3.02
N GLU A 149 14.49 14.27 -3.58
CA GLU A 149 15.15 13.72 -4.77
C GLU A 149 16.39 12.90 -4.36
N PRO A 150 16.40 11.57 -4.55
CA PRO A 150 17.51 10.71 -4.16
C PRO A 150 18.84 11.04 -4.84
N LYS A 151 18.80 11.45 -6.12
CA LYS A 151 19.99 11.77 -6.90
C LYS A 151 20.68 13.04 -6.41
N ALA A 152 19.90 14.02 -5.96
CA ALA A 152 20.41 15.26 -5.38
C ALA A 152 20.65 15.15 -3.86
N ALA A 153 20.02 14.17 -3.20
CA ALA A 153 19.90 14.08 -1.75
C ALA A 153 19.38 15.38 -1.12
N ARG A 154 18.33 15.95 -1.74
CA ARG A 154 17.75 17.25 -1.35
C ARG A 154 16.24 17.22 -1.28
N TRP A 155 15.71 17.99 -0.33
CA TRP A 155 14.30 18.33 -0.20
C TRP A 155 13.96 19.58 -1.01
N SER A 156 12.76 19.57 -1.57
CA SER A 156 12.05 20.73 -2.10
C SER A 156 10.63 20.77 -1.51
N SER A 157 10.01 21.94 -1.56
CA SER A 157 8.64 22.15 -1.11
C SER A 157 7.73 22.41 -2.31
N ILE A 158 6.55 21.78 -2.31
CA ILE A 158 5.47 22.05 -3.26
C ILE A 158 4.30 22.61 -2.45
N THR A 159 4.22 23.93 -2.39
CA THR A 159 3.12 24.64 -1.73
C THR A 159 1.87 24.60 -2.60
N ALA A 160 0.77 24.13 -2.03
CA ALA A 160 -0.54 24.16 -2.66
C ALA A 160 -1.12 25.57 -2.68
N ALA A 161 -2.01 25.84 -3.64
CA ALA A 161 -2.75 27.09 -3.72
C ALA A 161 -4.24 26.87 -3.45
N GLY A 162 -4.93 27.94 -3.03
CA GLY A 162 -6.39 27.95 -2.89
C GLY A 162 -6.90 27.12 -1.70
N LYS A 163 -8.00 26.38 -1.93
CA LYS A 163 -8.60 25.53 -0.89
C LYS A 163 -7.76 24.27 -0.72
N VAL A 164 -7.51 23.92 0.52
CA VAL A 164 -6.60 22.86 0.93
C VAL A 164 -7.30 21.91 1.92
N PRO A 165 -6.98 20.61 1.92
CA PRO A 165 -7.50 19.66 2.91
C PRO A 165 -7.04 20.05 4.31
N GLN A 166 -7.75 19.74 5.40
CA GLN A 166 -7.27 20.07 6.75
C GLN A 166 -6.01 19.27 7.15
N SER A 167 -5.19 19.83 8.05
CA SER A 167 -3.98 19.21 8.61
C SER A 167 -4.37 17.91 9.31
N ARG A 168 -3.64 16.84 9.00
CA ARG A 168 -4.06 15.47 9.28
C ARG A 168 -2.88 14.52 9.46
N TYR A 169 -3.16 13.39 10.07
CA TYR A 169 -2.23 12.28 10.24
C TYR A 169 -2.91 10.94 10.04
N GLY A 170 -2.14 9.87 9.85
CA GLY A 170 -2.63 8.51 9.59
C GLY A 170 -3.42 8.37 8.28
N HIS A 171 -3.34 9.37 7.40
CA HIS A 171 -3.94 9.34 6.07
C HIS A 171 -2.99 8.67 5.08
N GLN A 172 -3.47 8.45 3.86
CA GLN A 172 -2.67 7.86 2.79
C GLN A 172 -2.66 8.77 1.57
N ILE A 173 -1.55 8.75 0.83
CA ILE A 173 -1.39 9.47 -0.43
C ILE A 173 -0.92 8.51 -1.52
N PHE A 174 -1.35 8.74 -2.75
CA PHE A 174 -1.05 7.88 -3.89
C PHE A 174 -0.80 8.71 -5.14
N TYR A 175 0.19 8.34 -5.93
CA TYR A 175 0.51 9.04 -7.18
C TYR A 175 -0.14 8.35 -8.39
N ASP A 176 -0.91 9.08 -9.17
CA ASP A 176 -1.38 8.66 -10.49
C ASP A 176 -0.38 9.14 -11.56
N SER A 177 0.51 8.24 -11.96
CA SER A 177 1.53 8.52 -12.98
C SER A 177 0.97 8.81 -14.37
N LYS A 178 -0.24 8.34 -14.70
CA LYS A 178 -0.86 8.58 -16.01
C LYS A 178 -1.40 10.01 -16.12
N LYS A 179 -1.79 10.61 -15.00
CA LYS A 179 -2.43 11.94 -14.94
C LYS A 179 -1.57 13.01 -14.27
N ASP A 180 -0.42 12.62 -13.70
CA ASP A 180 0.43 13.46 -12.86
C ASP A 180 -0.36 14.17 -11.75
N ASN A 181 -1.15 13.38 -11.01
CA ASN A 181 -1.95 13.85 -9.88
C ASN A 181 -1.66 13.01 -8.63
N LEU A 182 -1.96 13.55 -7.45
CA LEU A 182 -1.86 12.86 -6.18
C LEU A 182 -3.24 12.72 -5.53
N VAL A 183 -3.60 11.50 -5.13
CA VAL A 183 -4.83 11.20 -4.39
C VAL A 183 -4.50 11.17 -2.92
N LEU A 184 -5.23 11.91 -2.10
CA LEU A 184 -5.18 11.87 -0.64
C LEU A 184 -6.47 11.25 -0.12
N HIS A 185 -6.38 10.33 0.84
CA HIS A 185 -7.54 9.64 1.38
C HIS A 185 -7.45 9.42 2.89
N GLY A 186 -8.52 9.77 3.60
CA GLY A 186 -8.73 9.42 5.00
C GLY A 186 -7.80 10.11 5.99
N GLY A 187 -7.49 9.38 7.06
CA GLY A 187 -6.71 9.80 8.23
C GLY A 187 -7.54 10.41 9.33
N TYR A 188 -6.92 11.27 10.13
CA TYR A 188 -7.52 11.94 11.27
C TYR A 188 -7.45 13.45 11.12
N GLU A 189 -8.60 14.12 11.26
CA GLU A 189 -8.76 15.57 11.30
C GLU A 189 -9.41 15.94 12.64
N ASN A 190 -8.85 16.90 13.38
CA ASN A 190 -9.33 17.27 14.72
C ASN A 190 -9.51 16.06 15.68
N GLY A 191 -8.65 15.06 15.56
CA GLY A 191 -8.71 13.82 16.35
C GLY A 191 -9.85 12.86 15.96
N GLN A 192 -10.58 13.13 14.89
CA GLN A 192 -11.63 12.24 14.36
C GLN A 192 -11.20 11.63 13.03
N ARG A 193 -11.57 10.37 12.80
CA ARG A 193 -11.35 9.73 11.51
C ARG A 193 -12.18 10.43 10.44
N THR A 194 -11.57 10.63 9.27
CA THR A 194 -12.22 11.30 8.14
C THR A 194 -12.43 10.33 6.98
N LYS A 195 -13.51 10.54 6.24
CA LYS A 195 -13.87 9.80 5.02
C LYS A 195 -13.51 10.59 3.75
N THR A 196 -12.90 11.76 3.93
CA THR A 196 -12.64 12.71 2.85
C THR A 196 -11.58 12.17 1.90
N THR A 197 -11.79 12.46 0.61
CA THR A 197 -10.85 12.14 -0.46
C THR A 197 -10.59 13.39 -1.27
N TRP A 198 -9.32 13.61 -1.62
CA TRP A 198 -8.89 14.79 -2.35
C TRP A 198 -7.96 14.39 -3.50
N LEU A 199 -7.99 15.19 -4.56
CA LEU A 199 -7.11 15.05 -5.71
C LEU A 199 -6.27 16.33 -5.84
N PHE A 200 -4.96 16.20 -5.82
CA PHE A 200 -4.02 17.28 -6.07
C PHE A 200 -3.53 17.20 -7.51
N ASP A 201 -3.60 18.33 -8.22
CA ASP A 201 -3.05 18.48 -9.56
C ASP A 201 -1.67 19.12 -9.47
N PHE A 202 -0.61 18.42 -9.90
CA PHE A 202 0.75 18.95 -9.83
C PHE A 202 1.01 20.11 -10.82
N THR A 203 0.20 20.24 -11.87
CA THR A 203 0.29 21.32 -12.87
C THR A 203 -0.30 22.61 -12.31
N THR A 204 -1.53 22.55 -11.77
CA THR A 204 -2.22 23.74 -11.23
C THR A 204 -1.89 24.02 -9.77
N ARG A 205 -1.36 23.03 -9.04
CA ARG A 205 -1.11 23.03 -7.59
C ARG A 205 -2.36 23.26 -6.76
N LEU A 206 -3.51 22.82 -7.26
CA LEU A 206 -4.80 22.93 -6.59
C LEU A 206 -5.25 21.57 -6.06
N TRP A 207 -5.90 21.61 -4.90
CA TRP A 207 -6.63 20.45 -4.37
C TRP A 207 -8.09 20.53 -4.78
N HIS A 208 -8.63 19.39 -5.20
CA HIS A 208 -10.01 19.20 -5.58
C HIS A 208 -10.66 18.16 -4.65
N PRO A 209 -11.74 18.51 -3.93
CA PRO A 209 -12.45 17.53 -3.13
C PRO A 209 -13.17 16.53 -4.04
N LEU A 210 -13.10 15.25 -3.68
CA LEU A 210 -13.90 14.19 -4.28
C LEU A 210 -15.05 13.82 -3.32
N PRO A 211 -16.06 13.08 -3.79
CA PRO A 211 -17.12 12.59 -2.91
C PRO A 211 -16.56 11.77 -1.75
N ASP A 212 -17.16 11.97 -0.57
CA ASP A 212 -16.77 11.24 0.63
C ASP A 212 -16.95 9.74 0.45
N ALA A 213 -16.02 8.98 1.04
CA ALA A 213 -16.11 7.53 1.03
C ALA A 213 -17.30 7.04 1.88
N PRO A 214 -17.85 5.85 1.59
CA PRO A 214 -18.98 5.30 2.35
C PRO A 214 -18.64 5.10 3.85
N ALA A 215 -17.40 4.73 4.15
CA ALA A 215 -16.93 4.44 5.50
C ALA A 215 -15.52 5.02 5.76
N GLU A 216 -15.12 5.04 7.03
CA GLU A 216 -13.77 5.44 7.43
C GLU A 216 -12.77 4.36 7.03
N PRO A 217 -11.68 4.71 6.34
CA PRO A 217 -10.72 3.72 5.85
C PRO A 217 -9.87 3.14 6.99
N LEU A 218 -9.66 1.83 6.93
CA LEU A 218 -8.61 1.12 7.68
C LEU A 218 -7.30 1.05 6.89
N ALA A 219 -7.43 0.84 5.57
CA ALA A 219 -6.33 0.87 4.62
C ALA A 219 -6.89 1.13 3.23
N ALA A 220 -6.17 1.87 2.39
CA ALA A 220 -6.48 2.07 1.00
C ALA A 220 -5.24 1.85 0.13
N GLN A 221 -5.48 1.58 -1.16
CA GLN A 221 -4.44 1.57 -2.17
C GLN A 221 -4.97 2.03 -3.53
N PHE A 222 -4.15 2.76 -4.26
CA PHE A 222 -4.43 3.17 -5.64
C PHE A 222 -3.79 2.20 -6.63
N VAL A 223 -4.59 1.63 -7.52
CA VAL A 223 -4.14 0.69 -8.56
C VAL A 223 -4.80 1.07 -9.88
N GLU A 224 -3.97 1.33 -10.90
CA GLU A 224 -4.42 1.53 -12.30
C GLU A 224 -5.57 2.54 -12.46
N GLY A 225 -5.51 3.67 -11.76
CA GLY A 225 -6.54 4.72 -11.87
C GLY A 225 -7.74 4.54 -10.92
N THR A 226 -7.72 3.51 -10.08
CA THR A 226 -8.79 3.20 -9.12
C THR A 226 -8.24 3.24 -7.70
N LEU A 227 -8.89 4.02 -6.83
CA LEU A 227 -8.65 4.00 -5.39
C LEU A 227 -9.51 2.91 -4.78
N TYR A 228 -8.89 1.93 -4.12
CA TYR A 228 -9.54 0.91 -3.30
C TYR A 228 -9.37 1.27 -1.83
N SER A 229 -10.42 1.14 -1.03
CA SER A 229 -10.45 1.48 0.39
C SER A 229 -11.15 0.35 1.16
N ILE A 230 -10.47 -0.17 2.18
CA ILE A 230 -10.97 -1.24 3.05
C ILE A 230 -11.51 -0.59 4.32
N SER A 231 -12.73 -0.96 4.68
CA SER A 231 -13.36 -0.60 5.95
C SER A 231 -13.87 -1.86 6.67
N ALA A 232 -14.30 -1.69 7.91
CA ALA A 232 -14.98 -2.73 8.65
C ALA A 232 -16.13 -2.17 9.49
N GLU A 233 -17.27 -2.84 9.44
CA GLU A 233 -18.42 -2.54 10.29
C GLU A 233 -18.43 -3.39 11.56
N SER A 234 -17.74 -4.54 11.57
CA SER A 234 -17.55 -5.41 12.74
C SER A 234 -16.32 -6.31 12.60
N ASP A 235 -16.00 -7.07 13.65
CA ASP A 235 -14.90 -8.06 13.64
C ASP A 235 -15.01 -9.14 12.55
N VAL A 236 -16.22 -9.36 12.04
CA VAL A 236 -16.54 -10.43 11.08
C VAL A 236 -17.13 -9.89 9.78
N HIS A 237 -17.16 -8.57 9.59
CA HIS A 237 -17.76 -7.95 8.42
C HIS A 237 -16.94 -6.73 8.00
N GLY A 238 -16.47 -6.76 6.76
CA GLY A 238 -15.78 -5.63 6.17
C GLY A 238 -16.19 -5.41 4.73
N SER A 239 -15.71 -4.28 4.21
CA SER A 239 -16.15 -3.77 2.92
C SER A 239 -14.96 -3.27 2.13
N VAL A 240 -14.98 -3.52 0.81
CA VAL A 240 -14.08 -2.91 -0.16
C VAL A 240 -14.87 -1.84 -0.89
N HIS A 241 -14.50 -0.58 -0.68
CA HIS A 241 -15.01 0.55 -1.43
C HIS A 241 -14.03 0.89 -2.54
N TYR A 242 -14.50 1.26 -3.72
CA TYR A 242 -13.61 1.73 -4.77
C TYR A 242 -14.23 2.84 -5.61
N ILE A 243 -13.37 3.75 -6.08
CA ILE A 243 -13.73 4.88 -6.91
C ILE A 243 -12.66 5.05 -7.99
N LYS A 244 -13.07 5.46 -9.20
CA LYS A 244 -12.15 5.98 -10.22
C LYS A 244 -12.19 7.51 -10.12
N PRO A 245 -11.17 8.19 -9.57
CA PRO A 245 -11.20 9.63 -9.33
C PRO A 245 -11.41 10.51 -10.56
N GLY A 246 -11.31 9.95 -11.77
CA GLY A 246 -11.44 10.71 -13.02
C GLY A 246 -10.19 11.52 -13.35
N SER A 247 -10.27 12.37 -14.36
CA SER A 247 -9.27 13.40 -14.68
C SER A 247 -9.87 14.77 -14.42
N ILE A 248 -9.09 15.71 -13.89
CA ILE A 248 -9.52 17.11 -13.73
C ILE A 248 -9.70 17.78 -15.10
N GLN A 249 -9.00 17.27 -16.12
CA GLN A 249 -9.02 17.78 -17.50
C GLN A 249 -10.15 17.18 -18.36
N ASP A 250 -10.91 16.21 -17.83
CA ASP A 250 -12.11 15.74 -18.51
C ASP A 250 -13.21 16.79 -18.33
N GLU A 251 -13.28 17.76 -19.25
CA GLU A 251 -14.35 18.76 -19.33
C GLU A 251 -15.74 18.13 -19.56
N SER A 252 -15.82 16.81 -19.74
CA SER A 252 -17.05 16.03 -20.00
C SER A 252 -17.68 15.42 -18.74
N LEU A 253 -17.27 15.80 -17.52
CA LEU A 253 -17.89 15.28 -16.29
C LEU A 253 -19.31 15.85 -16.11
N GLU A 254 -20.25 15.40 -16.94
CA GLU A 254 -21.69 15.51 -16.67
C GLU A 254 -22.06 14.77 -15.37
N GLU A 255 -21.22 13.80 -14.93
CA GLU A 255 -21.39 13.03 -13.70
C GLU A 255 -20.12 13.04 -12.83
N LEU A 256 -20.30 13.27 -11.52
CA LEU A 256 -19.22 13.18 -10.54
C LEU A 256 -18.75 11.72 -10.36
N PRO A 257 -17.47 11.48 -10.04
CA PRO A 257 -16.96 10.15 -9.66
C PRO A 257 -17.80 9.51 -8.55
N GLN A 258 -18.14 8.22 -8.67
CA GLN A 258 -18.97 7.51 -7.69
C GLN A 258 -18.24 6.35 -7.02
N TRP A 259 -18.44 6.21 -5.71
CA TRP A 259 -17.98 5.06 -4.94
C TRP A 259 -18.86 3.84 -5.20
N THR A 260 -18.23 2.68 -5.33
CA THR A 260 -18.88 1.37 -5.32
C THR A 260 -18.43 0.59 -4.10
N THR A 261 -19.30 -0.21 -3.49
CA THR A 261 -19.03 -1.02 -2.30
C THR A 261 -19.24 -2.50 -2.60
N VAL A 262 -18.31 -3.33 -2.13
CA VAL A 262 -18.41 -4.79 -2.11
C VAL A 262 -18.17 -5.28 -0.70
N ASP A 263 -19.21 -5.86 -0.09
CA ASP A 263 -19.16 -6.41 1.26
C ASP A 263 -18.54 -7.81 1.23
N PHE A 264 -17.80 -8.16 2.28
CA PHE A 264 -17.29 -9.50 2.50
C PHE A 264 -17.46 -9.92 3.98
N PRO A 265 -18.10 -11.08 4.25
CA PRO A 265 -18.06 -11.64 5.58
C PRO A 265 -16.69 -12.27 5.84
N SER A 266 -16.22 -12.18 7.08
CA SER A 266 -15.13 -13.02 7.60
C SER A 266 -15.75 -14.11 8.45
N ASN A 267 -16.06 -15.26 7.83
CA ASN A 267 -16.63 -16.41 8.52
C ASN A 267 -15.92 -17.71 8.07
N PRO A 268 -16.13 -18.86 8.74
CA PRO A 268 -15.43 -20.09 8.39
C PRO A 268 -15.67 -20.62 6.97
N LEU A 269 -16.74 -20.16 6.29
CA LEU A 269 -17.09 -20.56 4.92
C LEU A 269 -16.52 -19.58 3.87
N VAL A 270 -16.29 -18.32 4.23
CA VAL A 270 -15.66 -17.29 3.41
C VAL A 270 -14.63 -16.57 4.30
N PRO A 271 -13.39 -17.07 4.36
CA PRO A 271 -12.37 -16.49 5.22
C PRO A 271 -11.96 -15.10 4.69
N GLY A 272 -11.66 -14.20 5.61
CA GLY A 272 -11.22 -12.84 5.30
C GLY A 272 -10.41 -12.24 6.44
N PRO A 273 -9.63 -11.18 6.16
CA PRO A 273 -8.85 -10.52 7.18
C PRO A 273 -9.76 -9.86 8.20
N ARG A 274 -9.46 -10.07 9.48
CA ARG A 274 -10.06 -9.26 10.55
C ARG A 274 -9.67 -7.77 10.42
N PRO A 275 -10.51 -6.86 10.94
CA PRO A 275 -10.21 -5.43 10.97
C PRO A 275 -8.87 -5.15 11.64
N ARG A 276 -8.09 -4.25 11.05
CA ARG A 276 -6.71 -4.01 11.47
C ARG A 276 -6.25 -2.59 11.12
N VAL A 277 -5.32 -2.07 11.93
CA VAL A 277 -4.65 -0.78 11.77
C VAL A 277 -3.13 -0.97 11.85
N GLY A 278 -2.35 -0.01 11.33
CA GLY A 278 -0.89 -0.16 11.27
C GLY A 278 -0.44 -1.36 10.42
N SER A 279 -1.32 -1.86 9.57
CA SER A 279 -1.05 -2.83 8.51
C SER A 279 -0.52 -2.11 7.27
N ALA A 280 -0.10 -2.89 6.27
CA ALA A 280 0.18 -2.37 4.93
C ALA A 280 -0.74 -3.03 3.91
N LEU A 281 -1.23 -2.24 2.95
CA LEU A 281 -2.02 -2.73 1.81
C LEU A 281 -1.28 -2.41 0.51
N ILE A 282 -0.61 -3.41 -0.06
CA ILE A 282 0.36 -3.23 -1.14
C ILE A 282 -0.10 -4.00 -2.39
N PRO A 283 -0.05 -3.40 -3.59
CA PRO A 283 -0.49 -4.03 -4.81
C PRO A 283 0.60 -4.97 -5.30
N VAL A 284 0.22 -6.21 -5.58
CA VAL A 284 1.13 -7.24 -6.04
C VAL A 284 0.61 -7.92 -7.30
N THR A 285 1.50 -8.57 -8.04
CA THR A 285 1.19 -9.35 -9.22
C THR A 285 2.06 -10.60 -9.28
N THR A 286 1.53 -11.66 -9.88
CA THR A 286 2.32 -12.83 -10.29
C THR A 286 3.01 -12.61 -11.64
N GLY A 287 2.76 -11.48 -12.32
CA GLY A 287 3.25 -11.21 -13.67
C GLY A 287 2.43 -11.88 -14.78
N HIS A 288 1.36 -12.60 -14.44
CA HIS A 288 0.48 -13.28 -15.40
C HIS A 288 -0.79 -12.49 -15.75
N GLY A 289 -0.76 -11.17 -15.54
CA GLY A 289 -1.82 -10.23 -15.90
C GLY A 289 -2.92 -10.04 -14.86
N ARG A 290 -2.82 -10.67 -13.69
CA ARG A 290 -3.70 -10.42 -12.54
C ARG A 290 -3.03 -9.51 -11.52
N ARG A 291 -3.84 -8.71 -10.84
CA ARG A 291 -3.44 -7.82 -9.75
C ARG A 291 -4.16 -8.22 -8.48
N TYR A 292 -3.49 -8.01 -7.37
CA TYR A 292 -3.98 -8.33 -6.05
C TYR A 292 -3.59 -7.20 -5.10
N LEU A 293 -4.35 -7.02 -4.03
CA LEU A 293 -3.91 -6.26 -2.88
C LEU A 293 -3.46 -7.23 -1.79
N LEU A 294 -2.21 -7.15 -1.39
CA LEU A 294 -1.64 -7.88 -0.27
C LEU A 294 -1.84 -7.04 1.01
N TYR A 295 -2.59 -7.57 1.97
CA TYR A 295 -2.87 -6.97 3.26
C TYR A 295 -2.04 -7.65 4.35
N LEU A 296 -1.00 -6.96 4.81
CA LEU A 296 0.03 -7.52 5.69
C LEU A 296 -0.20 -7.14 7.15
N LEU A 297 -0.20 -8.16 8.04
CA LEU A 297 0.05 -8.00 9.47
C LEU A 297 -0.84 -6.92 10.12
N GLY A 298 -0.36 -6.14 11.08
CA GLY A 298 -1.09 -5.03 11.69
C GLY A 298 -1.58 -5.33 13.10
N SER A 299 -2.38 -4.42 13.65
CA SER A 299 -2.93 -4.46 15.01
C SER A 299 -4.45 -4.42 15.00
N ARG A 300 -5.09 -4.94 16.05
CA ARG A 300 -6.53 -4.75 16.32
C ARG A 300 -6.88 -3.26 16.42
N GLN A 301 -8.05 -2.90 15.89
CA GLN A 301 -8.57 -1.53 15.80
C GLN A 301 -8.79 -0.86 17.18
N ASP A 302 -9.09 -1.65 18.22
CA ASP A 302 -9.39 -1.17 19.59
C ASP A 302 -8.14 -0.85 20.43
N ALA A 303 -6.93 -1.07 19.90
CA ALA A 303 -5.72 -0.58 20.53
C ALA A 303 -5.76 0.95 20.44
N SER A 304 -6.29 1.61 21.48
CA SER A 304 -6.28 3.06 21.59
C SER A 304 -4.89 3.54 21.21
N ILE A 305 -4.81 4.35 20.16
CA ILE A 305 -3.61 5.09 19.76
C ILE A 305 -3.42 6.22 20.81
N SER A 306 -3.34 5.84 22.09
CA SER A 306 -2.89 6.72 23.16
C SER A 306 -1.42 6.43 23.35
N SER A 307 -0.66 7.50 23.56
CA SER A 307 0.75 7.52 23.95
C SER A 307 1.06 6.74 25.24
N ASP A 308 0.05 6.17 25.90
CA ASP A 308 0.17 5.49 27.17
C ASP A 308 0.39 3.98 26.97
N LYS A 309 1.52 3.51 27.51
CA LYS A 309 2.10 2.17 27.42
C LYS A 309 1.28 1.05 28.10
N ALA A 310 -0.05 1.14 28.14
CA ALA A 310 -0.92 0.13 28.72
C ALA A 310 -1.44 -0.84 27.64
N TYR A 311 -0.54 -1.61 27.05
CA TYR A 311 -0.87 -2.71 26.13
C TYR A 311 -1.16 -3.99 26.94
N THR A 312 -2.43 -4.28 27.22
CA THR A 312 -2.90 -5.57 27.78
C THR A 312 -4.29 -5.86 27.20
N GLU A 313 -4.63 -7.04 26.63
CA GLU A 313 -4.17 -8.40 26.92
C GLU A 313 -3.90 -9.28 25.67
N GLU A 314 -2.78 -10.01 25.81
CA GLU A 314 -2.24 -11.18 25.11
C GLU A 314 -1.58 -11.03 23.71
N HIS A 315 -2.25 -10.65 22.62
CA HIS A 315 -1.55 -10.34 21.34
C HIS A 315 -2.36 -9.36 20.48
N PRO A 316 -2.11 -8.03 20.56
CA PRO A 316 -2.87 -7.05 19.76
C PRO A 316 -2.50 -7.10 18.27
N PHE A 317 -1.38 -7.73 17.92
CA PHE A 317 -0.85 -7.76 16.56
C PHE A 317 -1.12 -9.08 15.83
N TYR A 318 -1.42 -8.97 14.55
CA TYR A 318 -1.60 -10.08 13.64
C TYR A 318 -0.28 -10.48 12.98
N SER A 319 -0.12 -11.80 12.76
CA SER A 319 0.99 -12.38 11.99
C SER A 319 0.55 -12.89 10.61
N ASP A 320 -0.75 -12.81 10.31
CA ASP A 320 -1.33 -13.30 9.06
C ASP A 320 -1.14 -12.29 7.91
N MET A 321 -1.25 -12.80 6.69
CA MET A 321 -1.19 -12.00 5.46
C MET A 321 -2.29 -12.48 4.53
N TRP A 322 -2.99 -11.54 3.90
CA TRP A 322 -4.15 -11.84 3.07
C TRP A 322 -4.01 -11.22 1.70
N THR A 323 -4.56 -11.84 0.68
CA THR A 323 -4.60 -11.28 -0.67
C THR A 323 -6.04 -11.13 -1.13
N LEU A 324 -6.36 -9.94 -1.63
CA LEU A 324 -7.61 -9.62 -2.30
C LEU A 324 -7.37 -9.63 -3.81
N GLN A 325 -8.07 -10.47 -4.55
CA GLN A 325 -7.99 -10.43 -6.01
C GLN A 325 -8.76 -9.23 -6.56
N LEU A 326 -8.09 -8.38 -7.33
CA LEU A 326 -8.73 -7.24 -7.99
C LEU A 326 -9.44 -7.67 -9.29
N PRO A 327 -10.48 -6.93 -9.74
CA PRO A 327 -11.09 -7.14 -11.04
C PRO A 327 -10.06 -7.08 -12.18
N SER A 328 -10.28 -7.83 -13.26
CA SER A 328 -9.48 -7.72 -14.47
C SER A 328 -9.69 -6.37 -15.16
N ASP A 329 -8.62 -5.75 -15.64
CA ASP A 329 -8.72 -4.48 -16.38
C ASP A 329 -9.58 -4.62 -17.64
N GLU A 330 -10.38 -3.58 -17.94
CA GLU A 330 -11.37 -3.55 -19.02
C GLU A 330 -10.79 -3.89 -20.41
N TYR A 331 -9.48 -3.69 -20.63
CA TYR A 331 -8.79 -3.91 -21.91
C TYR A 331 -7.65 -4.94 -21.85
N SER A 332 -7.61 -5.79 -20.83
CA SER A 332 -6.53 -6.77 -20.65
C SER A 332 -6.82 -8.15 -21.25
N ALA A 333 -5.76 -8.89 -21.60
CA ALA A 333 -5.84 -10.31 -21.92
C ALA A 333 -6.46 -11.14 -20.76
N THR A 334 -6.38 -10.64 -19.53
CA THR A 334 -6.99 -11.24 -18.34
C THR A 334 -8.52 -11.16 -18.38
N ARG A 335 -9.10 -10.08 -18.90
CA ARG A 335 -10.56 -10.00 -19.10
C ARG A 335 -11.05 -11.05 -20.09
N VAL A 336 -10.28 -11.30 -21.16
CA VAL A 336 -10.58 -12.38 -22.11
C VAL A 336 -10.53 -13.74 -21.39
N LYS A 337 -9.51 -13.97 -20.56
CA LYS A 337 -9.42 -15.19 -19.74
C LYS A 337 -10.60 -15.32 -18.77
N ASP A 338 -11.01 -14.23 -18.11
CA ASP A 338 -12.13 -14.25 -17.17
C ASP A 338 -13.47 -14.48 -17.87
N ALA A 339 -13.69 -13.85 -19.03
CA ALA A 339 -14.87 -14.13 -19.86
C ALA A 339 -14.93 -15.61 -20.28
N ILE A 340 -13.79 -16.21 -20.66
CA ILE A 340 -13.71 -17.65 -20.95
C ILE A 340 -13.97 -18.47 -19.68
N ARG A 341 -13.39 -18.09 -18.54
CA ARG A 341 -13.53 -18.77 -17.26
C ARG A 341 -14.98 -18.79 -16.78
N GLU A 342 -15.70 -17.68 -16.90
CA GLU A 342 -17.12 -17.55 -16.55
C GLU A 342 -18.03 -18.42 -17.43
N THR A 343 -17.59 -18.79 -18.63
CA THR A 343 -18.32 -19.74 -19.48
C THR A 343 -18.15 -21.21 -19.07
N ILE A 344 -17.18 -21.51 -18.18
CA ILE A 344 -16.96 -22.87 -17.67
C ILE A 344 -17.90 -23.08 -16.47
N PRO A 345 -18.82 -24.07 -16.51
CA PRO A 345 -19.74 -24.32 -15.41
C PRO A 345 -19.00 -24.54 -14.08
N GLY A 346 -19.30 -23.70 -13.09
CA GLY A 346 -18.74 -23.78 -11.74
C GLY A 346 -17.45 -23.00 -11.49
N VAL A 347 -16.95 -22.23 -12.47
CA VAL A 347 -15.71 -21.43 -12.31
C VAL A 347 -16.02 -19.94 -12.34
N GLN A 348 -15.74 -19.23 -11.24
CA GLN A 348 -15.91 -17.78 -11.14
C GLN A 348 -14.59 -17.03 -11.38
N SER A 349 -14.67 -15.75 -11.76
CA SER A 349 -13.48 -14.89 -11.95
C SER A 349 -12.64 -14.77 -10.68
N GLY A 350 -13.29 -14.76 -9.50
CA GLY A 350 -12.65 -14.62 -8.18
C GLY A 350 -12.39 -13.18 -7.77
N ALA A 351 -12.91 -12.18 -8.52
CA ALA A 351 -12.78 -10.77 -8.15
C ALA A 351 -13.36 -10.50 -6.76
N PHE A 352 -12.66 -9.67 -5.99
CA PHE A 352 -12.97 -9.32 -4.59
C PHE A 352 -13.00 -10.50 -3.60
N SER A 353 -12.42 -11.65 -3.97
CA SER A 353 -12.23 -12.75 -3.02
C SER A 353 -10.94 -12.59 -2.22
N TRP A 354 -11.04 -12.85 -0.92
CA TRP A 354 -9.93 -12.89 0.02
C TRP A 354 -9.39 -14.31 0.18
N HIS A 355 -8.06 -14.44 0.23
CA HIS A 355 -7.38 -15.69 0.55
C HIS A 355 -6.17 -15.40 1.45
N GLU A 356 -5.94 -16.25 2.44
CA GLU A 356 -4.71 -16.19 3.24
C GLU A 356 -3.51 -16.54 2.34
N LEU A 357 -2.43 -15.79 2.48
CA LEU A 357 -1.20 -15.99 1.70
C LEU A 357 -0.46 -17.22 2.23
N GLU A 358 -0.08 -18.13 1.33
CA GLU A 358 0.72 -19.29 1.70
C GLU A 358 2.21 -18.93 1.72
N ILE A 359 2.85 -19.03 2.89
CA ILE A 359 4.30 -18.84 3.01
C ILE A 359 5.00 -20.17 2.71
N ALA A 360 5.69 -20.22 1.58
CA ALA A 360 6.55 -21.34 1.24
C ALA A 360 7.78 -21.36 2.18
N PRO A 361 8.29 -22.56 2.54
CA PRO A 361 9.57 -22.66 3.21
C PRO A 361 10.64 -22.00 2.33
N ALA A 362 11.36 -21.02 2.87
CA ALA A 362 12.59 -20.58 2.24
C ALA A 362 13.52 -21.80 2.15
N GLU A 363 14.06 -22.12 0.97
CA GLU A 363 15.21 -23.02 0.90
C GLU A 363 16.23 -22.48 1.89
N MET A 364 16.69 -23.32 2.82
CA MET A 364 17.57 -22.92 3.93
C MET A 364 18.84 -22.27 3.39
N THR A 365 18.80 -20.97 3.13
CA THR A 365 19.99 -20.13 3.01
C THR A 365 20.74 -20.32 4.32
N GLN A 366 22.01 -20.70 4.22
CA GLN A 366 22.83 -21.26 5.31
C GLN A 366 23.10 -20.31 6.51
N GLU A 367 22.30 -19.28 6.70
CA GLU A 367 22.40 -18.35 7.81
C GLU A 367 21.23 -18.57 8.79
N ALA A 368 21.56 -18.76 10.06
CA ALA A 368 20.58 -18.91 11.14
C ALA A 368 19.79 -17.59 11.32
N GLY A 369 18.66 -17.46 10.62
CA GLY A 369 17.79 -16.29 10.67
C GLY A 369 16.36 -16.62 11.10
N LYS A 370 15.57 -15.59 11.40
CA LYS A 370 14.11 -15.74 11.59
C LYS A 370 13.50 -16.17 10.24
N VAL A 371 12.47 -17.02 10.26
CA VAL A 371 11.72 -17.43 9.05
C VAL A 371 10.48 -16.57 8.79
N HIS A 372 10.12 -15.71 9.74
CA HIS A 372 8.95 -14.83 9.68
C HIS A 372 9.19 -13.58 10.54
N PRO A 373 8.68 -12.38 10.17
CA PRO A 373 8.80 -11.16 10.97
C PRO A 373 8.09 -11.24 12.33
N GLY A 374 7.16 -12.19 12.48
CA GLY A 374 6.28 -12.30 13.65
C GLY A 374 5.13 -11.28 13.64
N PRO A 375 4.24 -11.32 14.63
CA PRO A 375 3.12 -10.39 14.74
C PRO A 375 3.63 -8.98 15.03
N ARG A 376 3.29 -8.02 14.16
CA ARG A 376 3.68 -6.60 14.30
C ARG A 376 2.82 -5.65 13.48
N GLY A 377 2.88 -4.37 13.80
CA GLY A 377 2.17 -3.28 13.12
C GLY A 377 2.94 -1.96 13.16
N PHE A 378 2.41 -0.93 12.51
CA PHE A 378 3.01 0.41 12.42
C PHE A 378 4.43 0.41 11.85
N PHE A 379 4.70 -0.53 10.93
CA PHE A 379 5.93 -0.64 10.15
C PHE A 379 5.81 0.15 8.85
N GLY A 380 6.94 0.46 8.22
CA GLY A 380 6.95 0.95 6.84
C GLY A 380 6.98 -0.21 5.86
N ALA A 381 6.26 -0.10 4.75
CA ALA A 381 6.31 -1.09 3.67
C ALA A 381 6.01 -0.45 2.33
N ASP A 382 6.58 -1.03 1.26
CA ASP A 382 6.30 -0.62 -0.12
C ASP A 382 6.49 -1.79 -1.09
N GLY A 383 5.89 -1.67 -2.27
CA GLY A 383 6.05 -2.62 -3.37
C GLY A 383 7.46 -2.53 -3.97
N CYS A 384 7.99 -3.67 -4.42
CA CYS A 384 9.27 -3.76 -5.10
C CYS A 384 9.25 -4.88 -6.16
N LEU A 385 10.37 -5.10 -6.85
CA LEU A 385 10.53 -6.18 -7.84
C LEU A 385 9.41 -6.18 -8.90
N ASP A 386 9.07 -5.01 -9.44
CA ASP A 386 8.00 -4.81 -10.43
C ASP A 386 6.63 -5.34 -9.97
N GLY A 387 6.35 -5.21 -8.67
CA GLY A 387 5.11 -5.66 -8.05
C GLY A 387 5.10 -7.15 -7.70
N LYS A 388 6.21 -7.86 -7.89
CA LYS A 388 6.37 -9.26 -7.43
C LYS A 388 6.93 -9.35 -6.01
N GLY A 389 7.26 -8.24 -5.38
CA GLY A 389 7.73 -8.23 -4.00
C GLY A 389 7.19 -7.10 -3.16
N VAL A 390 7.28 -7.28 -1.86
CA VAL A 390 6.99 -6.26 -0.85
C VAL A 390 8.16 -6.19 0.12
N LEU A 391 8.66 -4.98 0.32
CA LEU A 391 9.62 -4.71 1.38
C LEU A 391 8.88 -4.23 2.62
N MET A 392 9.34 -4.66 3.78
CA MET A 392 8.86 -4.24 5.10
C MET A 392 10.05 -3.87 5.98
N TRP A 393 9.92 -2.81 6.78
CA TRP A 393 10.93 -2.41 7.77
C TRP A 393 10.32 -2.03 9.12
N GLY A 394 10.93 -2.54 10.20
CA GLY A 394 10.64 -2.15 11.57
C GLY A 394 9.21 -2.40 12.04
N GLY A 395 8.61 -1.41 12.69
CA GLY A 395 7.30 -1.50 13.35
C GLY A 395 7.39 -1.88 14.82
N VAL A 396 6.24 -2.13 15.44
CA VAL A 396 6.09 -2.53 16.85
C VAL A 396 5.65 -3.99 16.91
N ASN A 397 6.38 -4.81 17.66
CA ASN A 397 6.07 -6.23 17.85
C ASN A 397 5.03 -6.46 18.96
N ALA A 398 4.63 -7.72 19.16
CA ALA A 398 3.68 -8.10 20.21
C ALA A 398 4.11 -7.81 21.67
N LYS A 399 5.37 -7.45 21.91
CA LYS A 399 5.87 -7.01 23.23
C LYS A 399 5.86 -5.49 23.40
N GLY A 400 5.45 -4.74 22.37
CA GLY A 400 5.50 -3.28 22.37
C GLY A 400 6.89 -2.72 22.08
N GLU A 401 7.83 -3.53 21.56
CA GLU A 401 9.19 -3.10 21.21
C GLU A 401 9.28 -2.79 19.70
N THR A 402 10.06 -1.78 19.34
CA THR A 402 10.38 -1.43 17.96
C THR A 402 11.40 -2.39 17.39
N GLU A 403 11.17 -2.78 16.14
CA GLU A 403 12.04 -3.70 15.42
C GLU A 403 12.96 -2.92 14.48
N ALA A 404 14.16 -3.45 14.24
CA ALA A 404 15.21 -2.86 13.39
C ALA A 404 15.61 -3.78 12.24
N ASP A 405 14.70 -4.67 11.85
CA ASP A 405 14.88 -5.65 10.78
C ASP A 405 14.08 -5.28 9.52
N GLY A 406 14.65 -5.67 8.39
CA GLY A 406 14.05 -5.54 7.06
C GLY A 406 13.68 -6.91 6.50
N TRP A 407 12.51 -7.01 5.89
CA TRP A 407 11.97 -8.24 5.33
C TRP A 407 11.55 -8.03 3.88
N LEU A 408 11.93 -8.97 3.02
CA LEU A 408 11.51 -9.03 1.63
C LEU A 408 10.58 -10.23 1.44
N LEU A 409 9.35 -9.95 1.02
CA LEU A 409 8.38 -10.93 0.59
C LEU A 409 8.40 -11.00 -0.93
N LYS A 410 8.57 -12.19 -1.51
CA LYS A 410 8.55 -12.44 -2.96
C LYS A 410 7.35 -13.33 -3.32
N ILE A 411 6.45 -12.84 -4.16
CA ILE A 411 5.30 -13.58 -4.70
C ILE A 411 5.78 -14.52 -5.81
N SER A 412 5.30 -15.77 -5.80
CA SER A 412 5.61 -16.80 -6.79
C SER A 412 4.47 -17.02 -7.79
#